data_AF-A0A1Q9G6R3-F1
#
_entry.id   AF-A0A1Q9G6R3-F1
#
_cell.length_a   1.000
_cell.length_b   1.000
_cell.length_c   1.000
_cell.angle_alpha   90.00
_cell.angle_beta   90.00
_cell.angle_gamma   90.00
#
_symmetry.space_group_name_H-M   'P 1'
#
loop_
_entity.id
_entity.type
_entity.pdbx_description
1 polymer ?
#
loop_
_entity_poly.entity_id
_entity_poly.type
_entity_poly.pdbx_seq_one_letter_code
_entity_poly.pdbx_strand_id
1 'polypeptide(L)'
;MSGMIQQEQQFNDVLLDKLVAHFGVTNIKKDGGYILRDGSLLNLNRSDLSNRQYHRAVAELLPKEMHGACDEITIVNLMTATGIIRYEARGRVHVATKPTQPQRRKLFEIMKYSEHSYRVLVSDTNAATIGDKNFKSPQAHELLQYFEGCFSGNQQQYRDDEFGISKEQDDIIFTFRPAQRQIGRYQPSTRTFTIMPEFEGSMALFKEKTAKLLQEESNVV
;
A
#
# COMPACT_ATOMS: atom_id res chain seq x y z
N MET A 1 9.46 -26.41 -3.17
CA MET A 1 9.20 -24.95 -3.16
C MET A 1 8.71 -24.41 -4.50
N SER A 2 9.17 -24.89 -5.67
CA SER A 2 8.66 -24.39 -6.97
C SER A 2 7.17 -24.63 -7.25
N GLY A 3 6.57 -25.72 -6.74
CA GLY A 3 5.15 -26.03 -6.99
C GLY A 3 4.15 -25.07 -6.32
N MET A 4 4.49 -24.52 -5.15
CA MET A 4 3.62 -23.56 -4.43
C MET A 4 3.63 -22.18 -5.09
N ILE A 5 4.81 -21.70 -5.50
CA ILE A 5 4.97 -20.41 -6.19
C ILE A 5 4.20 -20.43 -7.53
N GLN A 6 4.23 -21.56 -8.24
CA GLN A 6 3.55 -21.71 -9.53
C GLN A 6 2.02 -21.74 -9.39
N GLN A 7 1.50 -22.36 -8.32
CA GLN A 7 0.06 -22.37 -8.02
C GLN A 7 -0.44 -20.98 -7.59
N GLU A 8 0.32 -20.26 -6.78
CA GLU A 8 -0.03 -18.92 -6.31
C GLU A 8 -0.03 -17.91 -7.47
N GLN A 9 0.95 -17.98 -8.36
CA GLN A 9 1.01 -17.12 -9.54
C GLN A 9 -0.14 -17.41 -10.52
N GLN A 10 -0.48 -18.68 -10.71
CA GLN A 10 -1.63 -19.08 -11.52
C GLN A 10 -2.96 -18.57 -10.94
N PHE A 11 -3.10 -18.60 -9.61
CA PHE A 11 -4.28 -18.05 -8.94
C PHE A 11 -4.41 -16.54 -9.15
N ASN A 12 -3.31 -15.80 -9.03
CA ASN A 12 -3.28 -14.35 -9.19
C ASN A 12 -3.61 -13.91 -10.62
N ASP A 13 -3.14 -14.65 -11.62
CA ASP A 13 -3.48 -14.40 -13.03
C ASP A 13 -4.96 -14.67 -13.30
N VAL A 14 -5.52 -15.78 -12.78
CA VAL A 14 -6.96 -16.08 -12.88
C VAL A 14 -7.83 -15.02 -12.21
N LEU A 15 -7.38 -14.46 -11.08
CA LEU A 15 -8.08 -13.36 -10.42
C LEU A 15 -8.12 -12.11 -11.31
N LEU A 16 -6.99 -11.76 -11.93
CA LEU A 16 -6.94 -10.63 -12.86
C LEU A 16 -7.85 -10.83 -14.07
N ASP A 17 -7.85 -12.02 -14.65
CA ASP A 17 -8.71 -12.35 -15.79
C ASP A 17 -10.20 -12.20 -15.42
N LYS A 18 -10.59 -12.62 -14.20
CA LYS A 18 -11.96 -12.41 -13.69
C LYS A 18 -12.31 -10.94 -13.57
N LEU A 19 -11.41 -10.11 -13.03
CA LEU A 19 -11.63 -8.67 -12.92
C LEU A 19 -11.75 -8.04 -14.31
N VAL A 20 -10.88 -8.39 -15.24
CA VAL A 20 -10.92 -7.90 -16.63
C VAL A 20 -12.18 -8.36 -17.34
N ALA A 21 -12.63 -9.60 -17.15
CA ALA A 21 -13.87 -10.10 -17.73
C ALA A 21 -15.11 -9.38 -17.19
N HIS A 22 -15.10 -8.99 -15.90
CA HIS A 22 -16.22 -8.29 -15.27
C HIS A 22 -16.27 -6.80 -15.64
N PHE A 23 -15.15 -6.10 -15.53
CA PHE A 23 -15.08 -4.64 -15.69
C PHE A 23 -14.73 -4.21 -17.12
N GLY A 24 -14.01 -5.05 -17.85
CA GLY A 24 -13.38 -4.67 -19.11
C GLY A 24 -12.17 -3.75 -18.93
N VAL A 25 -11.54 -3.41 -20.06
CA VAL A 25 -10.43 -2.47 -20.12
C VAL A 25 -10.83 -1.21 -20.87
N THR A 26 -10.17 -0.09 -20.55
CA THR A 26 -10.39 1.20 -21.21
C THR A 26 -9.07 1.92 -21.45
N ASN A 27 -9.06 2.80 -22.45
CA ASN A 27 -7.99 3.78 -22.68
C ASN A 27 -8.34 5.16 -22.12
N ILE A 28 -9.57 5.35 -21.62
CA ILE A 28 -10.06 6.62 -21.11
C ILE A 28 -9.57 6.81 -19.67
N LYS A 29 -8.63 7.73 -19.47
CA LYS A 29 -8.00 8.03 -18.17
C LYS A 29 -9.01 8.39 -17.07
N LYS A 30 -10.16 8.96 -17.42
CA LYS A 30 -11.19 9.35 -16.45
C LYS A 30 -12.01 8.17 -15.94
N ASP A 31 -12.12 7.10 -16.73
CA ASP A 31 -12.92 5.90 -16.40
C ASP A 31 -12.13 4.83 -15.66
N GLY A 32 -10.79 4.87 -15.80
CA GLY A 32 -9.90 3.93 -15.14
C GLY A 32 -9.96 3.96 -13.61
N GLY A 33 -9.86 2.78 -13.00
CA GLY A 33 -9.67 2.61 -11.56
C GLY A 33 -8.36 1.93 -11.17
N TYR A 34 -7.80 1.13 -12.05
CA TYR A 34 -6.56 0.39 -11.81
C TYR A 34 -5.72 0.36 -13.07
N ILE A 35 -4.40 0.37 -12.92
CA ILE A 35 -3.45 0.16 -14.03
C ILE A 35 -2.98 -1.29 -13.95
N LEU A 36 -3.33 -2.08 -14.97
CA LEU A 36 -2.92 -3.47 -15.09
C LEU A 36 -1.42 -3.59 -15.36
N ARG A 37 -0.86 -4.79 -15.26
CA ARG A 37 0.59 -5.03 -15.42
C ARG A 37 1.12 -4.62 -16.80
N ASP A 38 0.28 -4.70 -17.81
CA ASP A 38 0.56 -4.30 -19.19
C ASP A 38 0.36 -2.80 -19.46
N GLY A 39 -0.07 -2.02 -18.44
CA GLY A 39 -0.31 -0.59 -18.53
C GLY A 39 -1.71 -0.19 -19.04
N SER A 40 -2.59 -1.15 -19.34
CA SER A 40 -4.01 -0.87 -19.63
C SER A 40 -4.77 -0.46 -18.36
N LEU A 41 -5.95 0.15 -18.51
CA LEU A 41 -6.77 0.58 -17.38
C LEU A 41 -7.98 -0.33 -17.20
N LEU A 42 -8.20 -0.82 -15.98
CA LEU A 42 -9.46 -1.49 -15.61
C LEU A 42 -10.59 -0.46 -15.60
N ASN A 43 -11.66 -0.74 -16.34
CA ASN A 43 -12.74 0.22 -16.57
C ASN A 43 -13.75 0.21 -15.42
N LEU A 44 -13.75 1.24 -14.59
CA LEU A 44 -14.76 1.43 -13.53
C LEU A 44 -15.91 2.35 -13.98
N ASN A 45 -16.00 2.66 -15.28
CA ASN A 45 -17.03 3.52 -15.89
C ASN A 45 -17.29 4.83 -15.11
N ARG A 46 -16.22 5.45 -14.59
CA ARG A 46 -16.35 6.56 -13.62
C ARG A 46 -16.97 7.83 -14.18
N SER A 47 -16.92 8.04 -15.49
CA SER A 47 -17.55 9.19 -16.14
C SER A 47 -19.06 9.03 -16.32
N ASP A 48 -19.58 7.79 -16.30
CA ASP A 48 -21.01 7.52 -16.35
C ASP A 48 -21.57 7.40 -14.93
N LEU A 49 -22.32 8.43 -14.49
CA LEU A 49 -22.89 8.45 -13.14
C LEU A 49 -23.81 7.26 -12.85
N SER A 50 -24.48 6.70 -13.86
CA SER A 50 -25.40 5.58 -13.71
C SER A 50 -24.68 4.23 -13.55
N ASN A 51 -23.47 4.12 -14.11
CA ASN A 51 -22.66 2.90 -14.13
C ASN A 51 -21.35 3.01 -13.34
N ARG A 52 -21.17 4.11 -12.59
CA ARG A 52 -19.94 4.40 -11.86
C ARG A 52 -19.68 3.36 -10.79
N GLN A 53 -18.52 2.73 -10.89
CA GLN A 53 -18.03 1.80 -9.88
C GLN A 53 -16.88 2.41 -9.07
N TYR A 54 -16.87 2.07 -7.78
CA TYR A 54 -15.83 2.47 -6.83
C TYR A 54 -14.89 1.30 -6.57
N HIS A 55 -13.75 1.58 -5.93
CA HIS A 55 -12.78 0.54 -5.55
C HIS A 55 -13.41 -0.59 -4.70
N ARG A 56 -14.46 -0.28 -3.94
CA ARG A 56 -15.23 -1.28 -3.19
C ARG A 56 -15.87 -2.37 -4.08
N ALA A 57 -16.33 -2.01 -5.29
CA ALA A 57 -16.89 -2.98 -6.23
C ALA A 57 -15.82 -4.00 -6.68
N VAL A 58 -14.54 -3.59 -6.70
CA VAL A 58 -13.43 -4.53 -6.94
C VAL A 58 -13.20 -5.43 -5.74
N ALA A 59 -13.23 -4.88 -4.52
CA ALA A 59 -13.07 -5.66 -3.28
C ALA A 59 -14.15 -6.74 -3.10
N GLU A 60 -15.38 -6.48 -3.53
CA GLU A 60 -16.51 -7.42 -3.48
C GLU A 60 -16.33 -8.65 -4.36
N LEU A 61 -15.51 -8.57 -5.41
CA LEU A 61 -15.20 -9.70 -6.30
C LEU A 61 -14.00 -10.53 -5.82
N LEU A 62 -13.33 -10.10 -4.74
CA LEU A 62 -12.16 -10.79 -4.23
C LEU A 62 -12.53 -12.02 -3.37
N PRO A 63 -11.71 -13.07 -3.42
CA PRO A 63 -11.77 -14.19 -2.47
C PRO A 63 -11.75 -13.69 -1.02
N LYS A 64 -12.47 -14.38 -0.12
CA LYS A 64 -12.59 -14.00 1.30
C LYS A 64 -11.23 -13.97 2.00
N GLU A 65 -10.31 -14.80 1.56
CA GLU A 65 -8.95 -14.92 2.09
C GLU A 65 -8.13 -13.64 1.87
N MET A 66 -8.50 -12.82 0.89
CA MET A 66 -7.85 -11.53 0.62
C MET A 66 -8.45 -10.39 1.42
N HIS A 67 -9.59 -10.60 2.10
CA HIS A 67 -10.25 -9.56 2.86
C HIS A 67 -9.44 -9.27 4.14
N GLY A 68 -8.92 -8.05 4.23
CA GLY A 68 -8.24 -7.56 5.41
C GLY A 68 -9.21 -7.02 6.47
N ALA A 69 -8.65 -6.50 7.55
CA ALA A 69 -9.44 -5.86 8.61
C ALA A 69 -10.23 -4.62 8.14
N CYS A 70 -9.87 -4.05 6.99
CA CYS A 70 -10.63 -2.99 6.31
C CYS A 70 -10.45 -3.07 4.78
N ASP A 71 -11.26 -2.28 4.07
CA ASP A 71 -11.23 -2.19 2.60
C ASP A 71 -9.84 -1.80 2.07
N GLU A 72 -9.12 -0.90 2.74
CA GLU A 72 -7.82 -0.44 2.26
C GLU A 72 -6.78 -1.58 2.29
N ILE A 73 -6.74 -2.37 3.36
CA ILE A 73 -5.88 -3.56 3.45
C ILE A 73 -6.28 -4.58 2.39
N THR A 74 -7.58 -4.77 2.17
CA THR A 74 -8.09 -5.66 1.11
C THR A 74 -7.60 -5.24 -0.28
N ILE A 75 -7.60 -3.95 -0.59
CA ILE A 75 -7.08 -3.43 -1.86
C ILE A 75 -5.56 -3.56 -1.93
N VAL A 76 -4.83 -3.35 -0.83
CA VAL A 76 -3.37 -3.60 -0.81
C VAL A 76 -3.06 -5.08 -1.06
N ASN A 77 -3.78 -6.00 -0.44
CA ASN A 77 -3.62 -7.44 -0.68
C ASN A 77 -3.81 -7.78 -2.16
N LEU A 78 -4.82 -7.19 -2.81
CA LEU A 78 -5.02 -7.31 -4.25
C LEU A 78 -3.82 -6.80 -5.04
N MET A 79 -3.34 -5.59 -4.75
CA MET A 79 -2.19 -4.99 -5.45
C MET A 79 -0.92 -5.81 -5.23
N THR A 80 -0.68 -6.32 -4.02
CA THR A 80 0.46 -7.18 -3.69
C THR A 80 0.42 -8.50 -4.45
N ALA A 81 -0.75 -9.16 -4.49
CA ALA A 81 -0.91 -10.43 -5.17
C ALA A 81 -0.80 -10.31 -6.70
N THR A 82 -1.43 -9.28 -7.26
CA THR A 82 -1.62 -9.18 -8.72
C THR A 82 -0.68 -8.19 -9.41
N GLY A 83 0.00 -7.33 -8.65
CA GLY A 83 0.87 -6.28 -9.17
C GLY A 83 0.14 -5.15 -9.90
N ILE A 84 -1.19 -5.02 -9.77
CA ILE A 84 -1.92 -3.88 -10.30
C ILE A 84 -1.71 -2.64 -9.44
N ILE A 85 -1.92 -1.47 -10.03
CA ILE A 85 -1.77 -0.19 -9.35
C ILE A 85 -3.15 0.44 -9.21
N ARG A 86 -3.55 0.80 -7.99
CA ARG A 86 -4.76 1.57 -7.77
C ARG A 86 -4.56 2.99 -8.29
N TYR A 87 -5.52 3.47 -9.08
CA TYR A 87 -5.46 4.77 -9.73
C TYR A 87 -6.78 5.54 -9.56
N GLU A 88 -6.66 6.79 -9.17
CA GLU A 88 -7.75 7.75 -9.10
C GLU A 88 -7.41 8.95 -9.97
N ALA A 89 -8.27 9.22 -10.96
CA ALA A 89 -8.10 10.30 -11.93
C ALA A 89 -7.98 11.70 -11.30
N ARG A 90 -8.38 11.84 -10.03
CA ARG A 90 -8.31 13.08 -9.26
C ARG A 90 -7.08 13.17 -8.35
N GLY A 91 -5.98 12.55 -8.74
CA GLY A 91 -4.68 12.83 -8.10
C GLY A 91 -4.27 11.86 -7.01
N ARG A 92 -4.72 10.60 -7.04
CA ARG A 92 -4.20 9.56 -6.14
C ARG A 92 -3.74 8.34 -6.91
N VAL A 93 -2.55 7.86 -6.58
CA VAL A 93 -2.00 6.59 -7.04
C VAL A 93 -1.50 5.83 -5.82
N HIS A 94 -1.77 4.54 -5.79
CA HIS A 94 -1.32 3.67 -4.71
C HIS A 94 -0.74 2.38 -5.28
N VAL A 95 0.44 2.03 -4.79
CA VAL A 95 1.29 0.97 -5.29
C VAL A 95 1.69 0.07 -4.12
N ALA A 96 1.65 -1.26 -4.30
CA ALA A 96 2.15 -2.21 -3.28
C ALA A 96 3.28 -3.12 -3.79
N THR A 97 3.54 -3.10 -5.10
CA THR A 97 4.63 -3.85 -5.74
C THR A 97 5.38 -2.95 -6.69
N LYS A 98 6.67 -3.21 -6.93
CA LYS A 98 7.47 -2.42 -7.88
C LYS A 98 6.75 -2.36 -9.25
N PRO A 99 6.35 -1.15 -9.72
CA PRO A 99 5.62 -1.03 -10.99
C PRO A 99 6.40 -1.60 -12.17
N THR A 100 5.71 -2.26 -13.10
CA THR A 100 6.29 -2.73 -14.37
C THR A 100 6.68 -1.55 -15.27
N GLN A 101 7.50 -1.79 -16.29
CA GLN A 101 7.83 -0.73 -17.26
C GLN A 101 6.58 -0.14 -17.96
N PRO A 102 5.61 -0.95 -18.45
CA PRO A 102 4.37 -0.41 -19.00
C PRO A 102 3.57 0.44 -18.01
N GLN A 103 3.46 0.01 -16.75
CA GLN A 103 2.79 0.77 -15.70
C GLN A 103 3.49 2.11 -15.43
N ARG A 104 4.83 2.12 -15.32
CA ARG A 104 5.59 3.37 -15.14
C ARG A 104 5.38 4.34 -16.30
N ARG A 105 5.38 3.84 -17.54
CA ARG A 105 5.07 4.63 -18.73
C ARG A 105 3.66 5.22 -18.66
N LYS A 106 2.66 4.42 -18.28
CA LYS A 106 1.27 4.86 -18.14
C LYS A 106 1.11 5.93 -17.05
N LEU A 107 1.73 5.72 -15.88
CA LEU A 107 1.74 6.70 -14.79
C LEU A 107 2.35 8.03 -15.22
N PHE A 108 3.52 7.99 -15.88
CA PHE A 108 4.15 9.20 -16.40
C PHE A 108 3.25 9.92 -17.42
N GLU A 109 2.62 9.19 -18.34
CA GLU A 109 1.69 9.74 -19.32
C GLU A 109 0.45 10.38 -18.69
N ILE A 110 -0.03 9.84 -17.56
CA ILE A 110 -1.14 10.38 -16.78
C ILE A 110 -0.70 11.66 -16.05
N MET A 111 0.44 11.61 -15.35
CA MET A 111 0.86 12.69 -14.45
C MET A 111 1.50 13.88 -15.17
N LYS A 112 2.23 13.66 -16.26
CA LYS A 112 2.97 14.72 -16.97
C LYS A 112 2.07 15.86 -17.44
N TYR A 113 0.92 15.50 -18.00
CA TYR A 113 -0.03 16.45 -18.60
C TYR A 113 -1.27 16.71 -17.73
N SER A 114 -1.23 16.29 -16.46
CA SER A 114 -2.32 16.52 -15.53
C SER A 114 -2.23 17.94 -14.95
N GLU A 115 -3.38 18.60 -14.85
CA GLU A 115 -3.53 19.84 -14.10
C GLU A 115 -3.50 19.61 -12.58
N HIS A 116 -3.80 18.37 -12.16
CA HIS A 116 -3.79 17.94 -10.75
C HIS A 116 -2.42 17.42 -10.33
N SER A 117 -2.01 17.76 -9.11
CA SER A 117 -0.95 17.03 -8.41
C SER A 117 -1.43 15.63 -8.04
N TYR A 118 -0.53 14.65 -8.10
CA TYR A 118 -0.78 13.28 -7.70
C TYR A 118 -0.08 12.96 -6.39
N ARG A 119 -0.83 12.56 -5.38
CA ARG A 119 -0.32 11.87 -4.20
C ARG A 119 -0.06 10.42 -4.56
N VAL A 120 1.21 10.02 -4.54
CA VAL A 120 1.64 8.65 -4.77
C VAL A 120 1.95 8.02 -3.42
N LEU A 121 1.20 6.98 -3.08
CA LEU A 121 1.40 6.16 -1.90
C LEU A 121 2.05 4.85 -2.30
N VAL A 122 3.00 4.38 -1.48
CA VAL A 122 3.61 3.07 -1.60
C VAL A 122 3.41 2.33 -0.28
N SER A 123 2.81 1.15 -0.34
CA SER A 123 2.67 0.25 0.81
C SER A 123 3.55 -0.98 0.66
N ASP A 124 3.92 -1.56 1.80
CA ASP A 124 4.51 -2.90 1.83
C ASP A 124 3.44 -3.99 1.71
N THR A 125 3.86 -5.25 1.84
CA THR A 125 2.98 -6.42 1.79
C THR A 125 2.03 -6.52 2.99
N ASN A 126 2.28 -5.78 4.07
CA ASN A 126 1.45 -5.73 5.27
C ASN A 126 0.47 -4.55 5.27
N ALA A 127 0.38 -3.84 4.13
CA ALA A 127 -0.40 -2.62 3.96
C ALA A 127 0.08 -1.40 4.78
N ALA A 128 1.28 -1.45 5.35
CA ALA A 128 1.89 -0.29 5.97
C ALA A 128 2.44 0.64 4.89
N THR A 129 2.18 1.94 5.02
CA THR A 129 2.69 2.95 4.08
C THR A 129 4.18 3.16 4.31
N ILE A 130 4.99 2.84 3.29
CA ILE A 130 6.46 2.96 3.26
C ILE A 130 6.96 4.10 2.37
N GLY A 131 6.03 4.82 1.72
CA GLY A 131 6.31 6.00 0.93
C GLY A 131 5.05 6.82 0.68
N ASP A 132 5.16 8.13 0.79
CA ASP A 132 4.08 9.08 0.54
C ASP A 132 4.66 10.36 -0.04
N LYS A 133 4.40 10.62 -1.32
CA LYS A 133 4.95 11.80 -2.00
C LYS A 133 3.96 12.39 -3.00
N ASN A 134 3.87 13.72 -3.01
CA ASN A 134 3.13 14.45 -4.03
C ASN A 134 4.03 14.74 -5.24
N PHE A 135 3.50 14.53 -6.44
CA PHE A 135 4.14 14.84 -7.71
C PHE A 135 3.25 15.76 -8.55
N LYS A 136 3.85 16.77 -9.17
CA LYS A 136 3.19 17.63 -10.16
C LYS A 136 4.03 17.65 -11.41
N SER A 137 3.50 17.12 -12.51
CA SER A 137 4.21 16.98 -13.79
C SER A 137 5.64 16.43 -13.66
N PRO A 138 5.83 15.26 -12.99
CA PRO A 138 7.16 14.74 -12.73
C PRO A 138 7.87 14.30 -14.01
N GLN A 139 9.19 14.31 -13.99
CA GLN A 139 10.02 13.63 -14.97
C GLN A 139 10.00 12.12 -14.73
N ALA A 140 10.21 11.34 -15.81
CA ALA A 140 10.18 9.88 -15.71
C ALA A 140 11.22 9.32 -14.73
N HIS A 141 12.40 9.94 -14.64
CA HIS A 141 13.46 9.51 -13.72
C HIS A 141 13.11 9.79 -12.25
N GLU A 142 12.35 10.84 -11.94
CA GLU A 142 11.91 11.15 -10.57
C GLU A 142 10.97 10.08 -10.03
N LEU A 143 10.02 9.64 -10.86
CA LEU A 143 9.12 8.54 -10.52
C LEU A 143 9.89 7.22 -10.34
N LEU A 144 10.86 6.95 -11.23
CA LEU A 144 11.67 5.74 -11.14
C LEU A 144 12.49 5.71 -9.85
N GLN A 145 13.23 6.78 -9.56
CA GLN A 145 14.03 6.90 -8.33
C GLN A 145 13.18 6.78 -7.08
N TYR A 146 11.98 7.37 -7.08
CA TYR A 146 11.05 7.25 -5.96
C TYR A 146 10.62 5.79 -5.71
N PHE A 147 10.18 5.08 -6.75
CA PHE A 147 9.81 3.68 -6.61
C PHE A 147 11.02 2.81 -6.22
N GLU A 148 12.20 3.06 -6.78
CA GLU A 148 13.41 2.34 -6.39
C GLU A 148 13.78 2.57 -4.94
N GLY A 149 13.69 3.82 -4.45
CA GLY A 149 13.88 4.14 -3.03
C GLY A 149 12.95 3.32 -2.14
N CYS A 150 11.64 3.35 -2.40
CA CYS A 150 10.65 2.63 -1.59
C CYS A 150 10.83 1.10 -1.60
N PHE A 151 11.21 0.50 -2.74
CA PHE A 151 11.33 -0.97 -2.87
C PHE A 151 12.76 -1.50 -2.68
N SER A 152 13.75 -0.67 -2.35
CA SER A 152 15.16 -1.08 -2.18
C SER A 152 15.51 -1.64 -0.79
N GLY A 153 14.52 -1.85 0.10
CA GLY A 153 14.66 -2.51 1.40
C GLY A 153 15.32 -1.68 2.51
N ASN A 154 16.31 -0.84 2.19
CA ASN A 154 17.10 -0.12 3.18
C ASN A 154 16.56 1.28 3.55
N GLN A 155 15.47 1.73 2.90
CA GLN A 155 14.93 3.09 3.03
C GLN A 155 13.40 3.13 3.13
N GLN A 156 12.77 2.10 3.70
CA GLN A 156 11.33 2.15 3.97
C GLN A 156 11.06 3.18 5.07
N GLN A 157 10.43 4.29 4.70
CA GLN A 157 9.99 5.32 5.64
C GLN A 157 8.55 5.04 5.99
N TYR A 158 8.36 4.26 7.06
CA TYR A 158 7.04 3.96 7.58
C TYR A 158 6.33 5.25 8.00
N ARG A 159 5.05 5.34 7.69
CA ARG A 159 4.26 6.51 8.01
C ARG A 159 3.85 6.50 9.49
N ASP A 160 4.42 7.40 10.27
CA ASP A 160 4.32 7.41 11.74
C ASP A 160 2.90 7.37 12.32
N ASP A 161 1.91 7.95 11.65
CA ASP A 161 0.52 8.05 12.14
C ASP A 161 -0.24 6.72 12.04
N GLU A 162 0.24 5.76 11.26
CA GLU A 162 -0.29 4.39 11.18
C GLU A 162 0.13 3.54 12.39
N PHE A 163 1.07 4.03 13.21
CA PHE A 163 1.64 3.30 14.32
C PHE A 163 1.40 4.00 15.65
N GLY A 164 0.81 3.28 16.60
CA GLY A 164 0.58 3.72 17.97
C GLY A 164 1.46 3.00 18.97
N ILE A 165 1.71 3.64 20.11
CA ILE A 165 2.19 2.97 21.32
C ILE A 165 1.16 3.13 22.44
N SER A 166 1.02 2.11 23.26
CA SER A 166 0.21 2.12 24.48
C SER A 166 0.96 1.41 25.59
N LYS A 167 0.61 1.71 26.84
CA LYS A 167 1.11 0.98 28.01
C LYS A 167 0.06 -0.05 28.41
N GLU A 168 0.45 -1.31 28.47
CA GLU A 168 -0.41 -2.40 28.94
C GLU A 168 0.33 -3.10 30.09
N GLN A 169 -0.20 -2.96 31.30
CA GLN A 169 0.50 -3.37 32.53
C GLN A 169 1.85 -2.65 32.64
N ASP A 170 2.95 -3.41 32.63
CA ASP A 170 4.32 -2.89 32.64
C ASP A 170 4.96 -2.84 31.25
N ASP A 171 4.30 -3.37 30.21
CA ASP A 171 4.86 -3.41 28.86
C ASP A 171 4.42 -2.20 28.02
N ILE A 172 5.26 -1.79 27.07
CA ILE A 172 4.88 -0.83 26.02
C ILE A 172 4.56 -1.63 24.75
N ILE A 173 3.33 -1.50 24.26
CA ILE A 173 2.81 -2.24 23.11
C ILE A 173 2.84 -1.36 21.87
N PHE A 174 3.36 -1.90 20.77
CA PHE A 174 3.38 -1.25 19.47
C PHE A 174 2.24 -1.78 18.60
N THR A 175 1.36 -0.89 18.15
CA THR A 175 0.14 -1.25 17.44
C THR A 175 0.13 -0.66 16.03
N PHE A 176 -0.10 -1.51 15.03
CA PHE A 176 -0.42 -1.10 13.68
C PHE A 176 -1.93 -0.80 13.59
N ARG A 177 -2.26 0.48 13.55
CA ARG A 177 -3.63 1.00 13.66
C ARG A 177 -4.55 0.58 12.50
N PRO A 178 -4.12 0.53 11.22
CA PRO A 178 -5.00 0.11 10.13
C PRO A 178 -5.63 -1.27 10.33
N ALA A 179 -4.90 -2.20 10.98
CA ALA A 179 -5.39 -3.54 11.30
C ALA A 179 -5.77 -3.72 12.77
N GLN A 180 -5.62 -2.68 13.61
CA GLN A 180 -5.73 -2.75 15.08
C GLN A 180 -4.93 -3.93 15.68
N ARG A 181 -3.74 -4.18 15.12
CA ARG A 181 -2.92 -5.35 15.45
C ARG A 181 -1.75 -4.94 16.33
N GLN A 182 -1.56 -5.62 17.44
CA GLN A 182 -0.33 -5.52 18.22
C GLN A 182 0.80 -6.21 17.43
N ILE A 183 1.83 -5.46 17.08
CA ILE A 183 2.93 -5.90 16.22
C ILE A 183 4.29 -5.87 16.91
N GLY A 184 4.38 -5.29 18.10
CA GLY A 184 5.61 -5.26 18.86
C GLY A 184 5.37 -5.00 20.33
N ARG A 185 6.40 -5.28 21.12
CA ARG A 185 6.39 -5.14 22.58
C ARG A 185 7.76 -4.72 23.07
N TYR A 186 7.77 -3.82 24.03
CA TYR A 186 8.94 -3.45 24.80
C TYR A 186 8.69 -3.78 26.26
N GLN A 187 9.59 -4.56 26.84
CA GLN A 187 9.54 -4.96 28.24
C GLN A 187 10.56 -4.13 29.03
N PRO A 188 10.15 -3.18 29.89
CA PRO A 188 11.08 -2.31 30.61
C PRO A 188 11.99 -3.08 31.57
N SER A 189 11.50 -4.16 32.17
CA SER A 189 12.24 -5.00 33.13
C SER A 189 13.48 -5.64 32.50
N THR A 190 13.39 -6.07 31.25
CA THR A 190 14.49 -6.71 30.49
C THR A 190 15.10 -5.78 29.44
N ARG A 191 14.55 -4.57 29.28
CA ARG A 191 14.88 -3.59 28.23
C ARG A 191 14.86 -4.20 26.81
N THR A 192 14.01 -5.18 26.58
CA THR A 192 13.99 -5.95 25.33
C THR A 192 12.86 -5.48 24.42
N PHE A 193 13.18 -5.29 23.14
CA PHE A 193 12.21 -5.04 22.08
C PHE A 193 11.96 -6.34 21.31
N THR A 194 10.69 -6.69 21.13
CA THR A 194 10.25 -7.74 20.21
C THR A 194 9.30 -7.14 19.18
N ILE A 195 9.42 -7.59 17.93
CA ILE A 195 8.55 -7.16 16.83
C ILE A 195 8.24 -8.37 15.96
N MET A 196 7.07 -8.36 15.34
CA MET A 196 6.71 -9.36 14.36
C MET A 196 7.67 -9.29 13.15
N PRO A 197 8.17 -10.42 12.62
CA PRO A 197 9.14 -10.42 11.53
C PRO A 197 8.69 -9.61 10.31
N GLU A 198 7.40 -9.69 9.96
CA GLU A 198 6.86 -8.96 8.83
C GLU A 198 6.89 -7.43 9.00
N PHE A 199 7.00 -6.93 10.24
CA PHE A 199 7.09 -5.50 10.57
C PHE A 199 8.50 -5.08 11.01
N GLU A 200 9.53 -5.91 10.83
CA GLU A 200 10.89 -5.64 11.31
C GLU A 200 11.42 -4.26 10.86
N GLY A 201 11.07 -3.84 9.64
CA GLY A 201 11.45 -2.52 9.11
C GLY A 201 10.93 -1.33 9.94
N SER A 202 9.90 -1.51 10.76
CA SER A 202 9.33 -0.47 11.64
C SER A 202 9.98 -0.41 13.03
N MET A 203 11.00 -1.25 13.31
CA MET A 203 11.69 -1.30 14.61
C MET A 203 12.30 0.05 15.03
N ALA A 204 12.87 0.80 14.09
CA ALA A 204 13.45 2.11 14.38
C ALA A 204 12.38 3.09 14.89
N LEU A 205 11.22 3.12 14.24
CA LEU A 205 10.07 3.92 14.65
C LEU A 205 9.54 3.50 16.04
N PHE A 206 9.49 2.20 16.31
CA PHE A 206 9.08 1.70 17.62
C PHE A 206 10.02 2.20 18.73
N LYS A 207 11.34 2.06 18.54
CA LYS A 207 12.35 2.54 19.50
C LYS A 207 12.23 4.05 19.75
N GLU A 208 12.05 4.84 18.69
CA GLU A 208 11.89 6.29 18.80
C GLU A 208 10.65 6.67 19.62
N LYS A 209 9.49 6.10 19.31
CA LYS A 209 8.24 6.38 20.04
C LYS A 209 8.32 5.96 21.51
N THR A 210 8.91 4.80 21.80
CA THR A 210 9.14 4.34 23.16
C THR A 210 10.05 5.29 23.94
N ALA A 211 11.13 5.78 23.33
CA ALA A 211 12.02 6.74 23.97
C ALA A 211 11.30 8.05 24.32
N LYS A 212 10.46 8.57 23.42
CA LYS A 212 9.66 9.78 23.67
C LYS A 212 8.69 9.58 24.85
N LEU A 213 7.96 8.47 24.88
CA LEU A 213 7.03 8.17 25.98
C LEU A 213 7.75 8.12 27.35
N LEU A 214 8.90 7.45 27.43
CA LEU A 214 9.68 7.34 28.67
C LEU A 214 10.26 8.69 29.13
N GLN A 215 10.63 9.57 28.20
CA GLN A 215 11.07 10.94 28.51
C GLN A 215 9.93 11.80 29.05
N GLU A 216 8.74 11.71 28.46
CA GLU A 216 7.54 12.39 28.94
C GLU A 216 7.17 11.94 30.36
N GLU A 217 7.23 10.63 30.65
CA GLU A 217 7.00 10.11 32.00
C GLU A 217 8.06 10.62 33.01
N SER A 218 9.31 10.78 32.60
CA SER A 218 10.39 11.24 33.48
C SER A 218 10.33 12.74 33.78
N ASN A 219 9.73 13.55 32.90
CA ASN A 219 9.60 15.00 33.07
C ASN A 219 8.36 15.43 33.86
N VAL A 220 7.44 14.49 34.13
CA VAL A 220 6.22 14.71 34.92
C VAL A 220 6.45 14.43 36.42
N VAL A 221 7.64 13.95 36.79
CA VAL A 221 8.07 13.66 38.18
C VAL A 221 8.91 14.80 38.76
#